data_AF-A0A4Q3J897-F1
#
_entry.id   AF-A0A4Q3J897-F1
#
_cell.length_a   1.000
_cell.length_b   1.000
_cell.length_c   1.000
_cell.angle_alpha   90.00
_cell.angle_beta   90.00
_cell.angle_gamma   90.00
#
_symmetry.space_group_name_H-M   'P 1'
#
loop_
_entity.id
_entity.type
_entity.pdbx_description
1 polymer ?
#
loop_
_entity_poly.entity_id
_entity_poly.type
_entity_poly.pdbx_seq_one_letter_code
_entity_poly.pdbx_strand_id
1 'polypeptide(L)'
;MDVSLLNADGKPARVALIQMPNGTGKTTTLELLRRTLTGQGDRWTPQEVRALRRPGEDNEDGSFKVTLLMDERPLTIEMTLDFEEGTVAYGTTWPGSGGLQRRYNPPPAILKFLTPAFLDLFIFDGEFADRLLKES
;
A
#
# COMPACT_ATOMS: atom_id res chain seq x y z
N MET A 1 8.10 7.65 7.68
CA MET A 1 6.96 7.91 8.58
C MET A 1 6.27 6.59 8.79
N ASP A 2 6.12 6.15 10.04
CA ASP A 2 5.38 4.93 10.37
C ASP A 2 4.02 5.30 10.95
N VAL A 3 2.97 4.62 10.50
CA VAL A 3 1.60 4.82 10.99
C VAL A 3 1.10 3.50 11.55
N SER A 4 0.82 3.48 12.86
CA SER A 4 0.17 2.34 13.51
C SER A 4 -1.34 2.54 13.49
N LEU A 5 -2.06 1.53 13.00
CA LEU A 5 -3.53 1.49 13.00
C LEU A 5 -4.06 0.55 14.08
N LEU A 6 -3.29 0.38 15.16
CA LEU A 6 -3.68 -0.42 16.32
C LEU A 6 -4.44 0.44 17.35
N ASN A 7 -5.41 -0.16 18.03
CA ASN A 7 -6.12 0.43 19.16
C ASN A 7 -5.27 0.37 20.45
N ALA A 8 -5.81 0.86 21.56
CA ALA A 8 -5.13 0.86 22.86
C ALA A 8 -4.75 -0.54 23.36
N ASP A 9 -5.45 -1.58 22.92
CA ASP A 9 -5.19 -2.99 23.28
C ASP A 9 -4.17 -3.66 22.33
N GLY A 10 -3.58 -2.92 21.39
CA GLY A 10 -2.65 -3.46 20.40
C GLY A 10 -3.31 -4.28 19.28
N LYS A 11 -4.63 -4.21 19.14
CA LYS A 11 -5.39 -4.89 18.07
C LYS A 11 -5.68 -3.94 16.91
N PRO A 12 -5.81 -4.41 15.66
CA PRO A 12 -6.23 -3.55 14.55
C PRO A 12 -7.52 -2.78 14.89
N ALA A 13 -7.48 -1.46 14.73
CA ALA A 13 -8.65 -0.62 14.94
C ALA A 13 -9.75 -0.98 13.94
N ARG A 14 -11.01 -1.08 14.41
CA ARG A 14 -12.16 -1.40 13.55
C ARG A 14 -12.37 -0.35 12.46
N VAL A 15 -12.12 0.91 12.81
CA VAL A 15 -12.14 2.07 11.92
C VAL A 15 -10.94 2.92 12.30
N ALA A 16 -10.14 3.32 11.32
CA ALA A 16 -9.03 4.24 11.50
C ALA A 16 -9.20 5.42 10.53
N LEU A 17 -9.00 6.63 11.03
CA LEU A 17 -9.04 7.85 10.23
C LEU A 17 -7.61 8.40 10.12
N ILE A 18 -7.08 8.42 8.91
CA ILE A 18 -5.81 9.09 8.60
C ILE A 18 -6.15 10.45 7.99
N GLN A 19 -5.82 11.53 8.69
CA GLN A 19 -5.98 12.89 8.16
C GLN A 19 -4.63 13.42 7.68
N MET A 20 -4.64 14.00 6.49
CA MET A 20 -3.50 14.63 5.85
C MET A 20 -3.92 16.00 5.32
N PRO A 21 -3.15 17.07 5.55
CA PRO A 21 -3.42 18.38 4.95
C PRO A 21 -3.40 18.33 3.41
N ASN A 22 -4.02 19.33 2.77
CA ASN A 22 -3.95 19.46 1.32
C ASN A 22 -2.49 19.64 0.87
N GLY A 23 -2.13 18.96 -0.23
CA GLY A 23 -0.77 19.01 -0.78
C GLY A 23 0.25 18.11 -0.08
N THR A 24 -0.10 17.35 0.96
CA THR A 24 0.84 16.48 1.69
C THR A 24 0.82 15.02 1.22
N GLY A 25 0.38 14.76 -0.02
CA GLY A 25 0.47 13.43 -0.63
C GLY A 25 -0.62 12.43 -0.23
N LYS A 26 -1.83 12.89 0.12
CA LYS A 26 -2.97 12.02 0.45
C LYS A 26 -3.30 11.02 -0.65
N THR A 27 -3.53 11.51 -1.87
CA THR A 27 -3.84 10.66 -3.04
C THR A 27 -2.68 9.73 -3.36
N THR A 28 -1.45 10.24 -3.30
CA THR A 28 -0.23 9.44 -3.47
C THR A 28 -0.14 8.30 -2.45
N THR A 29 -0.43 8.58 -1.17
CA THR A 29 -0.40 7.56 -0.10
C THR A 29 -1.44 6.46 -0.35
N LEU A 30 -2.65 6.84 -0.78
CA LEU A 30 -3.70 5.87 -1.08
C LEU A 30 -3.36 5.03 -2.32
N GLU A 31 -2.79 5.64 -3.35
CA GLU A 31 -2.34 4.91 -4.54
C GLU A 31 -1.19 3.96 -4.20
N LEU A 32 -0.18 4.40 -3.44
CA LEU A 32 0.90 3.56 -2.95
C LEU A 32 0.36 2.38 -2.13
N LEU A 33 -0.58 2.64 -1.21
CA LEU A 33 -1.22 1.60 -0.41
C LEU A 33 -1.92 0.55 -1.28
N ARG A 34 -2.74 0.98 -2.25
CA ARG A 34 -3.42 0.06 -3.18
C ARG A 34 -2.39 -0.76 -3.96
N ARG A 35 -1.37 -0.13 -4.53
CA ARG A 35 -0.37 -0.78 -5.39
C ARG A 35 0.53 -1.75 -4.63
N THR A 36 0.90 -1.40 -3.40
CA THR A 36 1.61 -2.31 -2.51
C THR A 36 0.75 -3.54 -2.22
N LEU A 37 -0.52 -3.35 -1.88
CA LEU A 37 -1.43 -4.44 -1.56
C LEU A 37 -1.80 -5.31 -2.75
N THR A 38 -1.94 -4.77 -3.96
CA THR A 38 -2.32 -5.55 -5.14
C THR A 38 -1.13 -6.18 -5.88
N GLY A 39 0.09 -5.72 -5.60
CA GLY A 39 1.28 -6.11 -6.36
C GLY A 39 1.31 -5.58 -7.80
N GLN A 40 0.63 -4.45 -8.08
CA GLN A 40 0.45 -3.90 -9.44
C GLN A 40 1.26 -2.63 -9.72
N GLY A 41 2.35 -2.42 -8.98
CA GLY A 41 3.28 -1.31 -9.18
C GLY A 41 4.12 -1.47 -10.46
N ASP A 42 4.25 -2.70 -10.96
CA ASP A 42 4.85 -3.02 -12.27
C ASP A 42 4.08 -2.42 -13.46
N ARG A 43 2.85 -1.97 -13.24
CA ARG A 43 2.03 -1.28 -14.25
C ARG A 43 2.37 0.20 -14.40
N TRP A 44 3.15 0.78 -13.50
CA TRP A 44 3.62 2.15 -13.69
C TRP A 44 4.69 2.20 -14.76
N THR A 45 4.60 3.23 -15.57
CA THR A 45 5.68 3.64 -16.47
C THR A 45 6.87 4.19 -15.65
N PRO A 46 8.08 4.18 -16.21
CA PRO A 46 9.24 4.79 -15.55
C PRO A 46 9.05 6.27 -15.20
N GLN A 47 8.26 7.01 -16.00
CA GLN A 47 7.92 8.40 -15.71
C GLN A 47 7.00 8.52 -14.49
N GLU A 48 6.01 7.64 -14.35
CA GLU A 48 5.13 7.61 -13.19
C GLU A 48 5.89 7.24 -11.92
N VAL A 49 6.79 6.25 -11.98
CA VAL A 49 7.65 5.89 -10.84
C VAL A 49 8.49 7.08 -10.40
N ARG A 50 9.16 7.77 -11.33
CA ARG A 50 9.94 8.99 -11.04
C ARG A 50 9.11 10.11 -10.42
N ALA A 51 7.87 10.28 -10.87
CA ALA A 51 6.96 11.30 -10.35
C ALA A 51 6.49 11.04 -8.91
N LEU A 52 6.69 9.82 -8.38
CA LEU A 52 6.39 9.49 -6.98
C LEU A 52 7.48 9.97 -6.00
N ARG A 53 8.66 10.40 -6.49
CA ARG A 53 9.69 11.04 -5.67
C ARG A 53 9.13 12.32 -5.05
N ARG A 54 9.40 12.56 -3.77
CA ARG A 54 8.87 13.77 -3.11
C ARG A 54 9.47 15.02 -3.77
N PRO A 55 8.65 16.05 -4.07
CA PRO A 55 9.17 17.30 -4.63
C PRO A 55 10.27 17.91 -3.74
N GLY A 56 11.42 18.21 -4.35
CA GLY A 56 12.57 18.79 -3.66
C GLY A 56 13.50 17.77 -2.98
N GLU A 57 13.19 16.48 -3.03
CA GLU A 57 14.12 15.42 -2.63
C GLU A 57 14.87 14.86 -3.86
N ASP A 58 16.10 14.42 -3.66
CA ASP A 58 17.03 13.88 -4.67
C ASP A 58 17.41 12.41 -4.41
N ASN A 59 16.67 11.72 -3.54
CA ASN A 59 16.88 10.33 -3.19
C ASN A 59 16.71 9.40 -4.40
N GLU A 60 17.61 8.43 -4.53
CA GLU A 60 17.64 7.46 -5.63
C GLU A 60 16.49 6.43 -5.53
N ASP A 61 16.09 6.08 -4.30
CA ASP A 61 15.07 5.06 -4.04
C ASP A 61 14.04 5.51 -2.99
N GLY A 62 12.90 4.81 -2.95
CA GLY A 62 11.88 4.97 -1.92
C GLY A 62 11.18 3.65 -1.63
N SER A 63 10.56 3.54 -0.45
CA SER A 63 9.80 2.34 -0.11
C SER A 63 8.45 2.64 0.54
N PHE A 64 7.49 1.76 0.28
CA PHE A 64 6.19 1.75 0.92
C PHE A 64 5.90 0.35 1.44
N LYS A 65 5.76 0.22 2.77
CA LYS A 65 5.65 -1.05 3.47
C LYS A 65 4.32 -1.13 4.21
N VAL A 66 3.59 -2.22 3.99
CA VAL A 66 2.31 -2.51 4.63
C VAL A 66 2.45 -3.81 5.41
N THR A 67 2.05 -3.78 6.68
CA THR A 67 1.94 -4.99 7.50
C THR A 67 0.48 -5.23 7.88
N LEU A 68 -0.04 -6.38 7.50
CA LEU A 68 -1.40 -6.85 7.78
C LEU A 68 -1.36 -7.93 8.85
N LEU A 69 -2.41 -8.00 9.66
CA LEU A 69 -2.63 -9.11 10.59
C LEU A 69 -3.68 -10.06 10.01
N MET A 70 -3.29 -11.31 9.81
CA MET A 70 -4.07 -12.35 9.14
C MET A 70 -4.08 -13.59 10.02
N ASP A 71 -5.22 -13.97 10.59
CA ASP A 71 -5.30 -15.07 11.58
C ASP A 71 -4.21 -14.95 12.67
N GLU A 72 -4.06 -13.74 13.22
CA GLU A 72 -3.04 -13.37 14.22
C GLU A 72 -1.58 -13.49 13.75
N ARG A 73 -1.35 -13.69 12.45
CA ARG A 73 -0.02 -13.79 11.84
C ARG A 73 0.27 -12.58 10.96
N PRO A 74 1.47 -12.00 11.04
CA PRO A 74 1.81 -10.86 10.22
C PRO A 74 2.07 -11.27 8.77
N LEU A 75 1.54 -10.50 7.83
CA LEU A 75 2.00 -10.45 6.45
C LEU A 75 2.58 -9.07 6.21
N THR A 76 3.84 -9.01 5.79
CA THR A 76 4.48 -7.77 5.34
C THR A 76 4.64 -7.81 3.83
N ILE A 77 4.21 -6.73 3.17
CA ILE A 77 4.45 -6.46 1.76
C ILE A 77 5.20 -5.13 1.69
N GLU A 78 6.35 -5.13 1.05
CA GLU A 78 7.16 -3.94 0.79
C GLU A 78 7.26 -3.74 -0.72
N MET A 79 7.00 -2.51 -1.14
CA MET A 79 7.19 -2.05 -2.51
C MET A 79 8.35 -1.06 -2.50
N THR A 80 9.38 -1.33 -3.28
CA THR A 80 10.55 -0.46 -3.45
C THR A 80 10.49 0.19 -4.82
N LEU A 81 10.67 1.49 -4.87
CA LEU A 81 10.69 2.32 -6.06
C LEU A 81 12.14 2.69 -6.32
N ASP A 82 12.65 2.35 -7.50
CA ASP A 82 13.91 2.86 -8.01
C ASP A 82 13.59 4.07 -8.88
N PHE A 83 13.94 5.26 -8.41
CA PHE A 83 13.64 6.50 -9.12
C PHE A 83 14.63 6.81 -10.24
N GLU A 84 15.84 6.23 -10.22
CA GLU A 84 16.80 6.42 -11.30
C GLU A 84 16.40 5.57 -12.52
N GLU A 85 16.19 4.28 -12.31
CA GLU A 85 15.76 3.34 -13.36
C GLU A 85 14.26 3.47 -13.68
N GLY A 86 13.47 4.00 -12.75
CA GLY A 86 12.01 4.08 -12.89
C GLY A 86 11.35 2.71 -12.79
N THR A 87 11.81 1.86 -11.86
CA THR A 87 11.33 0.48 -11.70
C THR A 87 10.74 0.23 -10.32
N VAL A 88 10.00 -0.88 -10.20
CA VAL A 88 9.38 -1.31 -8.95
C VAL A 88 9.81 -2.73 -8.61
N ALA A 89 10.21 -2.93 -7.37
CA ALA A 89 10.48 -4.25 -6.79
C ALA A 89 9.55 -4.52 -5.61
N TYR A 90 9.35 -5.81 -5.32
CA TYR A 90 8.52 -6.26 -4.20
C TYR A 90 9.27 -7.21 -3.27
N GLY A 91 8.97 -7.07 -1.99
CA GLY A 91 9.34 -7.99 -0.92
C GLY A 91 8.10 -8.48 -0.19
N THR A 92 8.01 -9.79 0.09
CA THR A 92 6.92 -10.35 0.91
C THR A 92 7.46 -11.28 1.99
N THR A 93 6.92 -11.16 3.21
CA THR A 93 7.28 -12.00 4.36
C THR A 93 6.04 -12.39 5.13
N TRP A 94 5.91 -13.68 5.47
CA TRP A 94 4.82 -14.21 6.29
C TRP A 94 5.23 -15.54 6.97
N PRO A 95 4.61 -15.96 8.09
CA PRO A 95 4.97 -17.21 8.77
C PRO A 95 4.84 -18.45 7.87
N GLY A 96 5.97 -19.01 7.46
CA GLY A 96 6.05 -20.13 6.52
C GLY A 96 6.69 -19.78 5.18
N SER A 97 6.97 -18.50 4.90
CA SER A 97 7.66 -18.09 3.67
C SER A 97 9.16 -18.43 3.64
N GLY A 98 9.75 -18.89 4.75
CA GLY A 98 11.19 -19.15 4.85
C GLY A 98 12.06 -17.88 4.84
N GLY A 99 11.50 -16.73 5.23
CA GLY A 99 12.16 -15.43 5.19
C GLY A 99 11.60 -14.51 4.11
N LEU A 100 12.36 -13.46 3.77
CA LEU A 100 11.98 -12.48 2.75
C LEU A 100 11.95 -13.10 1.36
N GLN A 101 10.79 -13.09 0.71
CA GLN A 101 10.64 -13.43 -0.70
C GLN A 101 10.78 -12.15 -1.54
N ARG A 102 11.81 -12.05 -2.39
CA ARG A 102 12.06 -10.91 -3.31
C ARG A 102 11.12 -10.91 -4.51
N ARG A 103 9.82 -10.96 -4.25
CA ARG A 103 8.72 -10.83 -5.21
C ARG A 103 7.43 -10.58 -4.44
N TYR A 104 6.41 -10.16 -5.16
CA TYR A 104 5.05 -10.19 -4.65
C TYR A 104 4.57 -11.64 -4.56
N ASN A 105 4.63 -12.25 -3.37
CA ASN A 105 4.19 -13.61 -3.12
C ASN A 105 3.46 -13.77 -1.77
N PRO A 106 2.30 -13.10 -1.59
CA PRO A 106 1.46 -13.32 -0.42
C PRO A 106 0.87 -14.74 -0.38
N PRO A 107 0.41 -15.22 0.79
CA PRO A 107 -0.20 -16.55 0.89
C PRO A 107 -1.44 -16.70 -0.01
N PRO A 108 -1.64 -17.85 -0.68
CA PRO A 108 -2.78 -18.04 -1.60
C PRO A 108 -4.15 -17.77 -0.99
N ALA A 109 -4.33 -18.10 0.30
CA ALA A 109 -5.60 -17.91 1.03
C ALA A 109 -6.10 -16.46 1.04
N ILE A 110 -5.20 -15.50 0.80
CA ILE A 110 -5.44 -14.09 1.05
C ILE A 110 -5.60 -13.29 -0.25
N LEU A 111 -5.17 -13.86 -1.38
CA LEU A 111 -5.08 -13.15 -2.66
C LEU A 111 -6.43 -12.58 -3.11
N LYS A 112 -7.53 -13.26 -2.77
CA LYS A 112 -8.90 -12.78 -3.05
C LYS A 112 -9.23 -11.43 -2.40
N PHE A 113 -8.59 -11.11 -1.29
CA PHE A 113 -8.76 -9.86 -0.56
C PHE A 113 -7.82 -8.75 -1.03
N LEU A 114 -6.81 -9.09 -1.83
CA LEU A 114 -5.81 -8.17 -2.37
C LEU A 114 -6.11 -7.77 -3.82
N THR A 115 -7.34 -7.95 -4.27
CA THR A 115 -7.78 -7.52 -5.60
C THR A 115 -8.19 -6.04 -5.56
N PRO A 116 -8.02 -5.28 -6.66
CA PRO A 116 -8.46 -3.88 -6.71
C PRO A 116 -9.93 -3.70 -6.29
N ALA A 117 -10.83 -4.52 -6.86
CA ALA A 117 -12.26 -4.47 -6.57
C ALA A 117 -12.59 -4.72 -5.09
N PHE A 118 -11.84 -5.60 -4.42
CA PHE A 118 -12.04 -5.82 -2.98
C PHE A 118 -11.49 -4.65 -2.17
N LEU A 119 -10.30 -4.14 -2.50
CA LEU A 119 -9.68 -3.03 -1.77
C LEU A 119 -10.48 -1.73 -1.87
N ASP A 120 -11.19 -1.51 -2.98
CA ASP A 120 -12.11 -0.36 -3.14
C ASP A 120 -13.26 -0.36 -2.11
N LEU A 121 -13.57 -1.50 -1.49
CA LEU A 121 -14.57 -1.61 -0.42
C LEU A 121 -14.04 -1.24 0.97
N PHE A 122 -12.72 -1.09 1.14
CA PHE A 122 -12.09 -0.87 2.46
C PHE A 122 -11.18 0.35 2.48
N ILE A 123 -10.63 0.74 1.33
CA ILE A 123 -9.83 1.94 1.16
C ILE A 123 -10.70 2.96 0.45
N PHE A 124 -11.31 3.86 1.22
CA PHE A 124 -12.12 4.95 0.70
C PHE A 124 -11.31 6.23 0.62
N ASP A 125 -11.38 6.92 -0.51
CA ASP A 125 -11.13 8.35 -0.55
C ASP A 125 -12.49 9.07 -0.54
N GLY A 126 -12.50 10.32 -0.08
CA GLY A 126 -13.74 11.11 0.01
C GLY A 126 -14.38 11.40 -1.37
N GLU A 127 -13.59 11.46 -2.44
CA GLU A 127 -14.08 11.66 -3.81
C GLU A 127 -14.74 10.40 -4.38
N PHE A 128 -14.27 9.22 -3.99
CA PHE A 128 -14.89 7.93 -4.29
C PHE A 128 -16.17 7.72 -3.49
N ALA A 129 -16.19 8.13 -2.21
CA ALA A 129 -17.42 8.14 -1.42
C ALA A 129 -18.50 9.05 -2.07
N ASP A 130 -18.12 10.23 -2.56
CA ASP A 130 -19.02 11.14 -3.28
C ASP A 130 -19.56 10.54 -4.58
N ARG A 131 -18.80 9.67 -5.27
CA ARG A 131 -19.28 8.95 -6.47
C ARG A 131 -20.29 7.86 -6.10
N LEU A 132 -20.00 7.06 -5.07
CA LEU A 132 -20.91 5.99 -4.61
C LEU A 132 -22.28 6.53 -4.17
N LEU A 133 -22.31 7.71 -3.53
CA LEU A 133 -23.55 8.35 -3.08
C LEU A 133 -24.38 8.99 -4.22
N LYS A 134 -23.80 9.19 -5.40
CA LYS A 134 -24.48 9.76 -6.58
C LYS A 134 -25.06 8.69 -7.52
N GLU A 135 -24.58 7.45 -7.41
CA GLU A 135 -25.09 6.30 -8.16
C GLU A 135 -26.19 5.51 -7.42
N SER A 136 -26.61 5.99 -6.24
CA SER A 136 -27.69 5.44 -5.40
C SER A 136 -28.97 6.27 -5.47
#